data_AF-A0A9P7Y056-F1
#
_entry.id   AF-A0A9P7Y056-F1
#
_cell.length_a   1.000
_cell.length_b   1.000
_cell.length_c   1.000
_cell.angle_alpha   90.00
_cell.angle_beta   90.00
_cell.angle_gamma   90.00
#
_symmetry.space_group_name_H-M   'P 1'
#
loop_
_entity.id
_entity.type
_entity.pdbx_description
1 polymer ?
#
loop_
_entity_poly.entity_id
_entity_poly.type
_entity_poly.pdbx_seq_one_letter_code
_entity_poly.pdbx_strand_id
1 'polypeptide(L)'
;MARIIERDLTPSPDSRAVSLHARTLEIFKLTDPQLYERFKTESWISPSMQFYYGSKLTAEIRPRKAKDSEFGIPWMLEQNSTVKILTEEYEKLGLGRVERGWELVDTRVVEQEQEQEQEHAADVTIKEEAKTTWVETTIRRAIVGTNKRKGESIVLGTVDMADEDEDKQYEIKVVRSEYLIASDGGRSTVRHRLNIPFPGRTRDYNLILFDGHVETDLSTTNVS
;
A
#
# COMPACT_ATOMS: atom_id res chain seq x y z
N MET A 1 10.70 -8.89 -15.86
CA MET A 1 10.85 -9.08 -14.40
C MET A 1 10.08 -7.95 -13.71
N ALA A 2 9.24 -8.27 -12.72
CA ALA A 2 8.47 -7.26 -11.98
C ALA A 2 9.35 -6.55 -10.94
N ARG A 3 9.09 -5.26 -10.70
CA ARG A 3 9.79 -4.45 -9.68
C ARG A 3 8.75 -3.84 -8.74
N ILE A 4 9.06 -3.84 -7.45
CA ILE A 4 8.25 -3.18 -6.42
C ILE A 4 9.11 -2.10 -5.81
N ILE A 5 8.67 -0.84 -5.89
CA ILE A 5 9.36 0.30 -5.28
C ILE A 5 8.56 0.82 -4.08
N GLU A 6 9.25 1.38 -3.10
CA GLU A 6 8.63 2.04 -1.95
C GLU A 6 9.41 3.32 -1.64
N ARG A 7 8.67 4.40 -1.37
CA ARG A 7 9.23 5.72 -1.07
C ARG A 7 10.03 5.72 0.23
N ASP A 8 9.51 5.04 1.26
CA ASP A 8 10.11 5.04 2.59
C ASP A 8 11.26 4.02 2.71
N LEU A 9 12.35 4.42 3.36
CA LEU A 9 13.55 3.59 3.54
C LEU A 9 13.32 2.36 4.41
N THR A 10 12.35 2.42 5.32
CA THR A 10 11.95 1.35 6.23
C THR A 10 10.44 1.24 6.24
N PRO A 11 9.86 0.08 6.62
CA PRO A 11 8.45 0.01 6.95
C PRO A 11 8.05 1.11 7.95
N SER A 12 6.84 1.64 7.81
CA SER A 12 6.28 2.58 8.77
C SER A 12 6.19 1.92 10.15
N PRO A 13 6.68 2.57 11.23
CA PRO A 13 6.45 2.09 12.58
C PRO A 13 4.98 2.33 13.01
N ASP A 14 4.29 3.28 12.39
CA ASP A 14 2.92 3.63 12.73
C ASP A 14 1.95 2.64 12.10
N SER A 15 1.11 2.01 12.92
CA SER A 15 0.05 1.11 12.49
C SER A 15 -1.24 1.89 12.20
N ARG A 16 -1.70 1.85 10.95
CA ARG A 16 -2.98 2.46 10.52
C ARG A 16 -4.04 1.41 10.20
N ALA A 17 -3.69 0.14 10.28
CA ALA A 17 -4.55 -0.99 10.04
C ALA A 17 -4.21 -2.11 11.02
N VAL A 18 -5.22 -2.78 11.57
CA VAL A 18 -5.03 -3.85 12.56
C VAL A 18 -5.96 -5.04 12.33
N SER A 19 -6.95 -4.95 11.44
CA SER A 19 -7.98 -5.98 11.27
C SER A 19 -7.89 -6.70 9.93
N LEU A 20 -7.91 -8.03 9.98
CA LEU A 20 -8.03 -8.93 8.83
C LEU A 20 -9.43 -9.52 8.80
N HIS A 21 -10.18 -9.20 7.74
CA HIS A 21 -11.56 -9.66 7.58
C HIS A 21 -11.64 -11.00 6.87
N ALA A 22 -12.78 -11.68 7.05
CA ALA A 22 -13.05 -13.03 6.54
C ALA A 22 -12.58 -13.25 5.10
N ARG A 23 -12.94 -12.34 4.18
CA ARG A 23 -12.61 -12.50 2.76
C ARG A 23 -11.11 -12.49 2.48
N THR A 24 -10.34 -11.69 3.21
CA THR A 24 -8.88 -11.68 3.10
C THR A 24 -8.30 -13.01 3.55
N LEU A 25 -8.79 -13.56 4.66
CA LEU A 25 -8.33 -14.83 5.21
C LEU A 25 -8.70 -16.03 4.31
N GLU A 26 -9.88 -15.98 3.70
CA GLU A 26 -10.29 -16.95 2.67
C GLU A 26 -9.34 -16.93 1.48
N ILE A 27 -8.99 -15.73 0.98
CA ILE A 27 -8.05 -15.59 -0.13
C ILE A 27 -6.70 -16.16 0.25
N PHE A 28 -6.14 -15.81 1.41
CA PHE A 28 -4.86 -16.36 1.87
C PHE A 28 -4.90 -17.89 1.96
N LYS A 29 -5.95 -18.46 2.57
CA LYS A 29 -6.09 -19.92 2.69
C LYS A 29 -6.19 -20.61 1.32
N LEU A 30 -6.83 -19.96 0.35
CA LEU A 30 -6.99 -20.50 -1.01
C LEU A 30 -5.72 -20.37 -1.87
N THR A 31 -4.98 -19.26 -1.74
CA THR A 31 -3.84 -18.97 -2.63
C THR A 31 -2.51 -19.48 -2.08
N ASP A 32 -2.34 -19.47 -0.76
CA ASP A 32 -1.08 -19.84 -0.11
C ASP A 32 -1.33 -20.37 1.32
N PRO A 33 -1.39 -21.70 1.50
CA PRO A 33 -1.60 -22.31 2.81
C PRO A 33 -0.50 -22.00 3.83
N GLN A 34 0.75 -21.74 3.39
CA GLN A 34 1.85 -21.44 4.31
C GLN A 34 1.76 -20.01 4.83
N LEU A 35 1.49 -19.06 3.92
CA LEU A 35 1.17 -17.68 4.28
C LEU A 35 -0.01 -17.62 5.25
N TYR A 36 -1.07 -18.38 4.95
CA TYR A 36 -2.24 -18.49 5.82
C TYR A 36 -1.89 -18.95 7.24
N GLU A 37 -1.12 -20.02 7.39
CA GLU A 37 -0.74 -20.53 8.73
C GLU A 37 0.14 -19.53 9.50
N ARG A 38 0.98 -18.73 8.82
CA ARG A 38 1.70 -17.62 9.46
C ARG A 38 0.74 -16.58 10.01
N PHE A 39 -0.18 -16.08 9.18
CA PHE A 39 -1.19 -15.11 9.62
C PHE A 39 -2.04 -15.66 10.76
N LYS A 40 -2.42 -16.94 10.72
CA LYS A 40 -3.17 -17.60 11.79
C LYS A 40 -2.41 -17.69 13.11
N THR A 41 -1.10 -17.92 13.05
CA THR A 41 -0.24 -18.03 14.23
C THR A 41 0.07 -16.67 14.85
N GLU A 42 0.29 -15.65 14.01
CA GLU A 42 0.71 -14.32 14.46
C GLU A 42 -0.46 -13.41 14.83
N SER A 43 -1.68 -13.71 14.35
CA SER A 43 -2.88 -12.92 14.68
C SER A 43 -3.53 -13.33 16.00
N TRP A 44 -4.28 -12.41 16.59
CA TRP A 44 -5.13 -12.64 17.76
C TRP A 44 -6.58 -12.25 17.47
N ILE A 45 -7.49 -12.50 18.42
CA ILE A 45 -8.90 -12.11 18.30
C ILE A 45 -9.25 -11.23 19.49
N SER A 46 -9.87 -10.07 19.24
CA SER A 46 -10.39 -9.23 20.32
C SER A 46 -11.69 -9.83 20.86
N PRO A 47 -11.78 -10.22 22.15
CA PRO A 47 -12.97 -10.85 22.70
C PRO A 47 -14.15 -9.88 22.85
N SER A 48 -13.85 -8.59 23.03
CA SER A 48 -14.83 -7.51 23.10
C SER A 48 -14.24 -6.18 22.64
N MET A 49 -15.09 -5.20 22.43
CA MET A 49 -14.76 -3.79 22.23
C MET A 49 -15.60 -2.96 23.21
N GLN A 50 -14.92 -2.18 24.06
CA GLN A 50 -15.56 -1.40 25.11
C GLN A 50 -15.51 0.09 24.76
N PHE A 51 -16.62 0.79 24.99
CA PHE A 51 -16.77 2.21 24.73
C PHE A 51 -17.04 2.96 26.03
N TYR A 52 -16.17 3.91 26.33
CA TYR A 52 -16.25 4.75 27.51
C TYR A 52 -16.63 6.18 27.13
N TYR A 53 -17.44 6.82 27.98
CA TYR A 53 -17.67 8.26 27.95
C TYR A 53 -17.27 8.83 29.31
N GLY A 54 -16.15 9.56 29.35
CA GLY A 54 -15.43 9.81 30.61
C GLY A 54 -14.95 8.49 31.21
N SER A 55 -15.19 8.27 32.50
CA SER A 55 -14.85 7.02 33.21
C SER A 55 -15.96 5.95 33.18
N LYS A 56 -17.09 6.22 32.53
CA LYS A 56 -18.25 5.32 32.52
C LYS A 56 -18.25 4.42 31.28
N LEU A 57 -18.32 3.10 31.48
CA LEU A 57 -18.60 2.14 30.41
C LEU A 57 -20.02 2.39 29.88
N THR A 58 -20.11 2.74 28.60
CA THR A 58 -21.38 3.07 27.93
C THR A 58 -21.87 1.95 27.02
N ALA A 59 -20.96 1.18 26.42
CA ALA A 59 -21.29 0.01 25.63
C ALA A 59 -20.15 -1.01 25.63
N GLU A 60 -20.51 -2.28 25.56
CA GLU A 60 -19.60 -3.38 25.27
C GLU A 60 -20.15 -4.16 24.07
N ILE A 61 -19.35 -4.26 23.02
CA ILE A 61 -19.67 -5.02 21.81
C ILE A 61 -18.82 -6.28 21.82
N ARG A 62 -19.47 -7.45 21.83
CA ARG A 62 -18.81 -8.74 21.65
C ARG A 62 -18.97 -9.19 20.20
N PRO A 63 -17.88 -9.56 19.49
CA PRO A 63 -18.00 -10.07 18.14
C PRO A 63 -18.90 -11.31 18.12
N ARG A 64 -19.92 -11.28 17.25
CA ARG A 64 -20.71 -12.47 16.95
C ARG A 64 -20.10 -13.14 15.74
N LYS A 65 -19.89 -14.45 15.82
CA LYS A 65 -19.40 -15.24 14.71
C LYS A 65 -20.38 -15.14 13.53
N ALA A 66 -19.94 -14.58 12.41
CA ALA A 66 -20.70 -14.63 11.16
C ALA A 66 -20.91 -16.10 10.73
N LYS A 67 -22.07 -16.40 10.16
CA LYS A 67 -22.44 -17.77 9.78
C LYS A 67 -21.92 -18.18 8.40
N ASP A 68 -21.68 -17.20 7.53
CA ASP A 68 -21.43 -17.43 6.11
C ASP A 68 -19.94 -17.64 5.78
N SER A 69 -19.06 -17.63 6.80
CA SER A 69 -17.63 -17.87 6.63
C SER A 69 -17.07 -18.63 7.84
N GLU A 70 -16.07 -19.47 7.60
CA GLU A 70 -15.29 -20.09 8.68
C GLU A 70 -14.54 -19.04 9.52
N PHE A 71 -14.21 -17.90 8.90
CA PHE A 71 -13.56 -16.73 9.51
C PHE A 71 -14.59 -15.74 10.05
N GLY A 72 -15.53 -16.25 10.85
CA GLY A 72 -16.67 -15.46 11.31
C GLY A 72 -16.34 -14.34 12.31
N ILE A 73 -15.09 -14.23 12.75
CA ILE A 73 -14.60 -13.13 13.60
C ILE A 73 -13.32 -12.58 12.96
N PRO A 74 -13.21 -11.24 12.77
CA PRO A 74 -11.99 -10.64 12.26
C PRO A 74 -10.79 -10.99 13.13
N TRP A 75 -9.66 -11.28 12.48
CA TRP A 75 -8.39 -11.44 13.16
C TRP A 75 -7.72 -10.08 13.32
N MET A 76 -6.99 -9.92 14.41
CA MET A 76 -6.26 -8.72 14.75
C MET A 76 -4.78 -8.99 14.54
N LEU A 77 -4.15 -8.18 13.71
CA LEU A 77 -2.72 -8.21 13.43
C LEU A 77 -2.28 -6.81 13.00
N GLU A 78 -1.29 -6.26 13.68
CA GLU A 78 -0.75 -4.95 13.37
C GLU A 78 -0.21 -4.87 11.94
N GLN A 79 -0.30 -3.67 11.35
CA GLN A 79 0.16 -3.42 9.99
C GLN A 79 1.65 -3.75 9.83
N ASN A 80 2.49 -3.47 10.82
CA ASN A 80 3.92 -3.76 10.75
C ASN A 80 4.18 -5.26 10.60
N SER A 81 3.54 -6.09 11.42
CA SER A 81 3.60 -7.55 11.31
C SER A 81 3.06 -8.04 9.96
N THR A 82 1.95 -7.48 9.48
CA THR A 82 1.39 -7.79 8.15
C THR A 82 2.41 -7.51 7.03
N VAL A 83 3.03 -6.32 7.04
CA VAL A 83 4.04 -5.92 6.04
C VAL A 83 5.26 -6.82 6.11
N LYS A 84 5.71 -7.17 7.32
CA LYS A 84 6.84 -8.07 7.54
C LYS A 84 6.57 -9.46 6.93
N ILE A 85 5.45 -10.09 7.30
CA ILE A 85 5.09 -11.43 6.80
C ILE A 85 5.04 -11.43 5.27
N LEU A 86 4.35 -10.46 4.66
CA LEU A 86 4.20 -10.39 3.20
C LEU A 86 5.52 -10.09 2.49
N THR A 87 6.38 -9.24 3.06
CA THR A 87 7.70 -8.94 2.49
C THR A 87 8.59 -10.19 2.52
N GLU A 88 8.63 -10.89 3.65
CA GLU A 88 9.41 -12.11 3.79
C GLU A 88 8.93 -13.21 2.82
N GLU A 89 7.61 -13.41 2.68
CA GLU A 89 7.11 -14.39 1.70
C GLU A 89 7.41 -13.96 0.26
N TYR A 90 7.26 -12.68 -0.09
CA TYR A 90 7.62 -12.20 -1.43
C TYR A 90 9.10 -12.45 -1.75
N GLU A 91 10.01 -12.13 -0.80
CA GLU A 91 11.44 -12.31 -1.00
C GLU A 91 11.84 -13.80 -1.07
N LYS A 92 11.18 -14.67 -0.29
CA LYS A 92 11.39 -16.13 -0.35
C LYS A 92 11.05 -16.74 -1.71
N LEU A 93 10.12 -16.16 -2.47
CA LEU A 93 9.81 -16.61 -3.83
C LEU A 93 10.99 -16.38 -4.81
N GLY A 94 12.00 -15.60 -4.44
CA GLY A 94 13.17 -15.33 -5.28
C GLY A 94 12.87 -14.42 -6.48
N LEU A 95 11.69 -13.78 -6.52
CA LEU A 95 11.26 -12.92 -7.63
C LEU A 95 11.88 -11.51 -7.57
N GLY A 96 12.45 -11.12 -6.44
CA GLY A 96 13.02 -9.80 -6.23
C GLY A 96 12.99 -9.40 -4.75
N ARG A 97 13.11 -8.09 -4.52
CA ARG A 97 13.00 -7.45 -3.21
C ARG A 97 12.26 -6.13 -3.35
N VAL A 98 11.74 -5.60 -2.24
CA VAL A 98 11.15 -4.26 -2.25
C VAL A 98 12.27 -3.22 -2.35
N GLU A 99 12.29 -2.46 -3.44
CA GLU A 99 13.25 -1.39 -3.70
C GLU A 99 12.87 -0.11 -2.96
N ARG A 100 13.28 -0.02 -1.69
CA ARG A 100 13.00 1.11 -0.81
C ARG A 100 13.81 2.37 -1.15
N GLY A 101 13.25 3.53 -0.81
CA GLY A 101 13.81 4.85 -1.09
C GLY A 101 13.50 5.40 -2.48
N TRP A 102 12.74 4.69 -3.33
CA TRP A 102 12.35 5.18 -4.65
C TRP A 102 10.91 5.69 -4.62
N GLU A 103 10.72 6.95 -4.99
CA GLU A 103 9.42 7.61 -5.11
C GLU A 103 9.06 7.76 -6.59
N LEU A 104 7.86 7.33 -6.99
CA LEU A 104 7.29 7.66 -8.29
C LEU A 104 6.81 9.12 -8.29
N VAL A 105 7.29 9.92 -9.24
CA VAL A 105 6.92 11.35 -9.36
C VAL A 105 6.18 11.69 -10.65
N ASP A 106 6.34 10.86 -11.68
CA ASP A 106 5.64 11.02 -12.95
C ASP A 106 5.45 9.69 -13.69
N THR A 107 4.43 9.60 -14.52
CA THR A 107 4.19 8.45 -15.39
C THR A 107 3.36 8.82 -16.61
N ARG A 108 3.63 8.17 -17.74
CA ARG A 108 2.88 8.32 -18.99
C ARG A 108 2.93 7.05 -19.83
N VAL A 109 1.89 6.84 -20.63
CA VAL A 109 1.91 5.86 -21.71
C VAL A 109 2.62 6.48 -22.91
N VAL A 110 3.58 5.76 -23.47
CA VAL A 110 4.30 6.16 -24.68
C VAL A 110 3.91 5.19 -25.80
N GLU A 111 3.47 5.75 -26.91
CA GLU A 111 3.17 5.03 -28.14
C GLU A 111 4.17 5.47 -29.20
N GLN A 112 4.84 4.51 -29.84
CA GLN A 112 5.80 4.77 -30.90
C GLN A 112 5.41 3.95 -32.13
N GLU A 113 5.22 4.65 -33.24
CA GLU A 113 5.08 4.07 -34.56
C GLU A 113 6.48 3.81 -35.13
N GLN A 114 6.72 2.58 -35.60
CA GLN A 114 7.92 2.23 -36.35
C GLN A 114 7.50 1.82 -37.76
N GLU A 115 8.05 2.53 -38.75
CA GLU A 115 8.04 2.06 -40.13
C GLU A 115 9.06 0.92 -40.24
N GLN A 116 8.59 -0.31 -40.42
CA GLN A 116 9.46 -1.43 -40.76
C GLN A 116 9.40 -1.67 -42.27
N GLU A 117 10.50 -1.37 -42.96
CA GLU A 117 10.70 -1.81 -44.34
C GLU A 117 11.18 -3.27 -44.32
N GLN A 118 10.31 -4.21 -44.72
CA GLN A 118 10.72 -5.58 -45.01
C GLN A 118 10.92 -5.75 -46.51
N GLU A 119 12.17 -5.98 -46.93
CA GLU A 119 12.47 -6.44 -48.28
C GLU A 119 12.11 -7.93 -48.42
N HIS A 120 11.10 -8.24 -49.23
CA HIS A 120 10.84 -9.61 -49.72
C HIS A 120 11.40 -9.77 -51.14
N ALA A 121 11.81 -11.01 -51.47
CA ALA A 121 12.50 -11.40 -52.72
C ALA A 121 11.69 -11.23 -54.03
N ALA A 122 10.58 -10.49 -54.02
CA ALA A 122 9.75 -10.24 -55.20
C ALA A 122 9.15 -8.82 -55.12
N ASP A 123 9.93 -7.80 -55.48
CA ASP A 123 9.58 -6.43 -55.95
C ASP A 123 8.33 -5.71 -55.39
N VAL A 124 7.84 -6.13 -54.21
CA VAL A 124 6.65 -5.62 -53.55
C VAL A 124 7.05 -5.25 -52.13
N THR A 125 7.25 -3.96 -51.91
CA THR A 125 7.44 -3.39 -50.57
C THR A 125 6.09 -3.30 -49.88
N ILE A 126 5.87 -4.13 -48.85
CA ILE A 126 4.74 -3.97 -47.93
C ILE A 126 5.24 -3.14 -46.75
N LYS A 127 4.65 -1.96 -46.54
CA LYS A 127 4.87 -1.16 -45.33
C LYS A 127 4.01 -1.75 -44.22
N GLU A 128 4.62 -2.44 -43.26
CA GLU A 128 3.93 -2.82 -42.03
C GLU A 128 4.20 -1.74 -40.96
N GLU A 129 3.12 -1.12 -40.49
CA GLU A 129 3.16 -0.17 -39.38
C GLU A 129 3.15 -0.94 -38.06
N ALA A 130 4.32 -1.07 -37.43
CA ALA A 130 4.43 -1.70 -36.11
C ALA A 130 4.28 -0.63 -35.02
N LYS A 131 3.18 -0.68 -34.26
CA LYS A 131 2.97 0.18 -33.08
C LYS A 131 3.50 -0.49 -31.82
N THR A 132 4.48 0.11 -31.17
CA THR A 132 4.99 -0.33 -29.85
C THR A 132 4.45 0.61 -28.77
N THR A 133 3.99 0.04 -27.65
CA THR A 133 3.45 0.81 -26.51
C THR A 133 4.11 0.38 -25.21
N TRP A 134 4.47 1.32 -24.34
CA TRP A 134 4.98 1.05 -22.99
C TRP A 134 4.60 2.14 -22.00
N VAL A 135 4.78 1.87 -20.71
CA VAL A 135 4.68 2.86 -19.64
C VAL A 135 6.06 3.40 -19.32
N GLU A 136 6.22 4.71 -19.38
CA GLU A 136 7.41 5.42 -18.90
C GLU A 136 7.12 5.97 -17.50
N THR A 137 7.98 5.66 -16.54
CA THR A 137 7.83 6.06 -15.14
C THR A 137 9.08 6.78 -14.68
N THR A 138 8.91 8.02 -14.21
CA THR A 138 9.99 8.79 -13.58
C THR A 138 9.97 8.52 -12.09
N ILE A 139 11.07 7.97 -11.60
CA ILE A 139 11.29 7.72 -10.17
C ILE A 139 12.46 8.55 -9.68
N ARG A 140 12.41 8.94 -8.41
CA ARG A 140 13.49 9.65 -7.74
C ARG A 140 13.85 9.02 -6.41
N ARG A 141 15.06 9.29 -5.94
CA ARG A 141 15.52 8.93 -4.60
C ARG A 141 16.40 10.04 -4.07
N ALA A 142 16.12 10.50 -2.84
CA ALA A 142 16.99 11.46 -2.16
C ALA A 142 18.42 10.89 -2.06
N ILE A 143 19.42 11.68 -2.48
CA ILE A 143 20.84 11.27 -2.39
C ILE A 143 21.26 11.19 -0.92
N VAL A 144 20.73 12.09 -0.09
CA VAL A 144 20.95 12.13 1.36
C VAL A 144 19.60 12.18 2.08
N GLY A 145 19.44 11.38 3.13
CA GLY A 145 18.24 11.38 3.96
C GLY A 145 17.06 10.62 3.36
N THR A 146 15.86 11.20 3.44
CA THR A 146 14.61 10.55 3.02
C THR A 146 13.84 11.39 2.00
N ASN A 147 12.91 10.75 1.29
CA ASN A 147 12.01 11.42 0.34
C ASN A 147 10.89 12.24 1.02
N LYS A 148 10.75 12.20 2.35
CA LYS A 148 9.70 12.94 3.07
C LYS A 148 9.88 14.44 2.87
N ARG A 149 8.84 15.15 2.45
CA ARG A 149 8.91 16.60 2.17
C ARG A 149 8.79 17.40 3.48
N LYS A 150 9.37 18.61 3.54
CA LYS A 150 9.19 19.51 4.69
C LYS A 150 7.72 19.93 4.79
N GLY A 151 7.15 19.75 5.98
CA GLY A 151 5.73 20.08 6.22
C GLY A 151 4.73 19.02 5.75
N GLU A 152 5.18 17.85 5.30
CA GLU A 152 4.26 16.72 5.03
C GLU A 152 3.59 16.24 6.33
N SER A 153 2.27 16.43 6.45
CA SER A 153 1.49 15.99 7.60
C SER A 153 1.48 14.47 7.73
N ILE A 154 1.78 14.03 8.94
CA ILE A 154 1.68 12.66 9.42
C ILE A 154 0.26 12.30 9.89
N VAL A 155 -0.65 13.28 9.98
CA VAL A 155 -2.01 13.10 10.50
C VAL A 155 -2.89 12.38 9.47
N LEU A 156 -3.65 11.40 9.95
CA LEU A 156 -4.60 10.66 9.14
C LEU A 156 -5.70 11.62 8.64
N GLY A 157 -5.93 11.67 7.33
CA GLY A 157 -7.04 12.41 6.73
C GLY A 157 -6.75 13.85 6.29
N THR A 158 -5.57 14.42 6.54
CA THR A 158 -5.20 15.69 5.90
C THR A 158 -4.74 15.43 4.46
N VAL A 159 -4.78 16.42 3.58
CA VAL A 159 -4.17 16.36 2.25
C VAL A 159 -3.25 17.56 2.16
N ASP A 160 -1.94 17.31 2.15
CA ASP A 160 -0.96 18.39 2.15
C ASP A 160 -0.38 18.55 0.76
N MET A 161 -0.32 19.80 0.32
CA MET A 161 0.44 20.25 -0.84
C MET A 161 1.84 20.61 -0.33
N ALA A 162 2.68 19.61 -0.06
CA ALA A 162 4.07 19.87 0.29
C ALA A 162 4.86 20.07 -1.01
N ASP A 163 5.45 21.25 -1.16
CA ASP A 163 6.34 21.56 -2.28
C ASP A 163 7.62 20.71 -2.22
N GLU A 164 8.39 20.72 -3.32
CA GLU A 164 9.70 20.08 -3.31
C GLU A 164 10.64 20.84 -2.38
N ASP A 165 11.45 20.10 -1.62
CA ASP A 165 12.47 20.71 -0.78
C ASP A 165 13.61 21.19 -1.69
N GLU A 166 13.73 22.51 -1.90
CA GLU A 166 14.76 23.13 -2.77
C GLU A 166 16.19 22.72 -2.37
N ASP A 167 16.42 22.42 -1.09
CA ASP A 167 17.72 22.01 -0.55
C ASP A 167 18.06 20.52 -0.81
N LYS A 168 17.12 19.71 -1.34
CA LYS A 168 17.34 18.28 -1.55
C LYS A 168 17.81 17.96 -2.95
N GLN A 169 18.86 17.15 -3.01
CA GLN A 169 19.32 16.54 -4.25
C GLN A 169 18.75 15.14 -4.42
N TYR A 170 18.33 14.84 -5.64
CA TYR A 170 17.71 13.56 -5.99
C TYR A 170 18.48 12.87 -7.12
N GLU A 171 18.65 11.57 -6.99
CA GLU A 171 18.92 10.69 -8.12
C GLU A 171 17.60 10.46 -8.86
N ILE A 172 17.56 10.72 -10.17
CA ILE A 172 16.37 10.55 -11.00
C ILE A 172 16.62 9.44 -12.01
N LYS A 173 15.64 8.56 -12.20
CA LYS A 173 15.64 7.52 -13.23
C LYS A 173 14.34 7.50 -13.99
N VAL A 174 14.45 7.19 -15.27
CA VAL A 174 13.32 6.87 -16.13
C VAL A 174 13.32 5.37 -16.36
N VAL A 175 12.22 4.71 -15.99
CA VAL A 175 12.03 3.27 -16.13
C VAL A 175 10.94 3.01 -17.15
N ARG A 176 11.20 2.06 -18.06
CA ARG A 176 10.20 1.56 -19.02
C ARG A 176 9.66 0.22 -18.53
N SER A 177 8.34 0.05 -18.59
CA SER A 177 7.66 -1.21 -18.28
C SER A 177 6.45 -1.41 -19.19
N GLU A 178 6.02 -2.66 -19.35
CA GLU A 178 4.78 -2.97 -20.08
C GLU A 178 3.54 -2.56 -19.28
N TYR A 179 3.61 -2.69 -17.96
CA TYR A 179 2.54 -2.37 -17.03
C TYR A 179 3.06 -1.57 -15.83
N LEU A 180 2.16 -0.80 -15.22
CA LEU A 180 2.36 -0.13 -13.95
C LEU A 180 1.16 -0.44 -13.04
N ILE A 181 1.43 -0.94 -11.84
CA ILE A 181 0.42 -1.16 -10.80
C ILE A 181 0.63 -0.11 -9.73
N ALA A 182 -0.33 0.80 -9.56
CA ALA A 182 -0.28 1.86 -8.57
C ALA A 182 -0.94 1.43 -7.25
N SER A 183 -0.13 1.19 -6.23
CA SER A 183 -0.56 0.93 -4.85
C SER A 183 -0.05 1.99 -3.88
N ASP A 184 -0.01 3.25 -4.33
CA ASP A 184 0.60 4.42 -3.67
C ASP A 184 -0.39 5.21 -2.77
N GLY A 185 -1.50 4.57 -2.39
CA GLY A 185 -2.39 5.01 -1.33
C GLY A 185 -3.30 6.20 -1.67
N GLY A 186 -3.89 6.81 -0.62
CA GLY A 186 -4.92 7.84 -0.77
C GLY A 186 -4.47 9.10 -1.53
N ARG A 187 -3.16 9.40 -1.54
CA ARG A 187 -2.56 10.53 -2.26
C ARG A 187 -1.83 10.12 -3.54
N SER A 188 -2.29 9.03 -4.17
CA SER A 188 -1.68 8.41 -5.36
C SER A 188 -1.23 9.42 -6.42
N THR A 189 0.09 9.49 -6.65
CA THR A 189 0.71 10.29 -7.71
C THR A 189 0.19 9.83 -9.06
N VAL A 190 0.11 8.52 -9.28
CA VAL A 190 -0.34 7.94 -10.55
C VAL A 190 -1.78 8.35 -10.86
N ARG A 191 -2.69 8.24 -9.88
CA ARG A 191 -4.09 8.65 -10.05
C ARG A 191 -4.21 10.12 -10.47
N HIS A 192 -3.43 11.00 -9.83
CA HIS A 192 -3.40 12.42 -10.15
C HIS A 192 -2.83 12.69 -11.56
N ARG A 193 -1.75 12.01 -11.96
CA ARG A 193 -1.16 12.15 -13.31
C ARG A 193 -2.10 11.68 -14.42
N LEU A 194 -2.88 10.64 -14.17
CA LEU A 194 -3.88 10.12 -15.11
C LEU A 194 -5.22 10.86 -15.05
N ASN A 195 -5.33 11.91 -14.22
CA ASN A 195 -6.55 12.70 -14.03
C ASN A 195 -7.78 11.83 -13.68
N ILE A 196 -7.58 10.78 -12.88
CA ILE A 196 -8.65 9.90 -12.44
C ILE A 196 -9.36 10.55 -11.23
N PRO A 197 -10.66 10.85 -11.31
CA PRO A 197 -11.38 11.53 -10.23
C PRO A 197 -11.54 10.63 -9.00
N PHE A 198 -11.43 11.23 -7.81
CA PHE A 198 -11.68 10.56 -6.53
C PHE A 198 -12.67 11.39 -5.69
N PRO A 199 -13.99 11.30 -5.99
CA PRO A 199 -14.99 12.12 -5.33
C PRO A 199 -15.15 11.71 -3.86
N GLY A 200 -15.09 12.70 -2.97
CA GLY A 200 -15.25 12.50 -1.54
C GLY A 200 -15.25 13.85 -0.81
N ARG A 201 -15.57 13.82 0.47
CA ARG A 201 -15.43 14.98 1.36
C ARG A 201 -14.63 14.58 2.58
N THR A 202 -13.66 15.41 2.95
CA THR A 202 -12.98 15.29 4.24
C THR A 202 -13.99 15.60 5.34
N ARG A 203 -14.00 14.76 6.38
CA ARG A 203 -14.81 15.00 7.57
C ARG A 203 -14.18 16.12 8.39
N ASP A 204 -15.00 16.87 9.11
CA ASP A 204 -14.61 18.01 9.93
C ASP A 204 -14.12 17.64 11.34
N TYR A 205 -14.00 16.34 11.62
CA TYR A 205 -13.47 15.82 12.88
C TYR A 205 -12.16 15.06 12.66
N ASN A 206 -11.26 15.18 13.63
CA ASN A 206 -10.03 14.40 13.70
C ASN A 206 -10.22 13.23 14.67
N LEU A 207 -9.78 12.05 14.26
CA LEU A 207 -9.71 10.88 15.13
C LEU A 207 -8.24 10.66 15.54
N ILE A 208 -8.00 10.44 16.82
CA ILE A 208 -6.69 10.01 17.32
C ILE A 208 -6.74 8.51 17.55
N LEU A 209 -5.82 7.80 16.92
CA LEU A 209 -5.54 6.40 17.23
C LEU A 209 -4.22 6.36 18.01
N PHE A 210 -4.19 5.62 19.10
CA PHE A 210 -3.00 5.42 19.91
C PHE A 210 -2.72 3.93 20.02
N ASP A 211 -1.48 3.56 19.74
CA ASP A 211 -0.95 2.22 19.93
C ASP A 211 0.20 2.32 20.93
N GLY A 212 0.08 1.61 22.05
CA GLY A 212 1.05 1.69 23.14
C GLY A 212 0.52 1.20 24.48
N HIS A 213 1.41 1.16 25.46
CA HIS A 213 1.07 0.79 26.83
C HIS A 213 0.34 1.94 27.52
N VAL A 214 -0.81 1.62 28.14
CA VAL A 214 -1.62 2.58 28.89
C VAL A 214 -1.78 2.06 30.31
N GLU A 215 -1.36 2.86 31.29
CA GLU A 215 -1.77 2.71 32.68
C GLU A 215 -3.07 3.48 32.89
N THR A 216 -4.11 2.82 33.38
CA THR A 216 -5.44 3.42 33.50
C THR A 216 -6.19 2.89 34.71
N ASP A 217 -7.07 3.74 35.27
CA ASP A 217 -8.05 3.41 36.31
C ASP A 217 -9.38 2.88 35.73
N LEU A 218 -9.51 2.83 34.39
CA LEU A 218 -10.63 2.19 33.73
C LEU A 218 -10.67 0.69 34.07
N SER A 219 -11.86 0.18 34.39
CA SER A 219 -12.04 -1.23 34.75
C SER A 219 -11.67 -2.14 33.58
N THR A 220 -10.70 -3.03 33.80
CA THR A 220 -10.28 -4.07 32.84
C THR A 220 -10.86 -5.45 33.16
N THR A 221 -11.78 -5.54 34.13
CA THR A 221 -12.30 -6.81 34.67
C THR A 221 -12.98 -7.69 33.61
N ASN A 222 -13.38 -7.12 32.47
CA ASN A 222 -14.03 -7.82 31.35
C ASN A 222 -13.12 -7.99 30.11
N VAL A 223 -11.81 -7.80 30.23
CA VAL A 223 -10.84 -7.84 29.09
C VAL A 223 -10.22 -9.25 28.90
N SER A 224 -10.70 -10.27 29.61
CA SER A 224 -10.17 -11.65 29.55
C SER A 224 -10.26 -12.32 28.17
#